data_AF-H2YL36-F1
#
_entry.id   AF-H2YL36-F1
#
_cell.length_a   1.000
_cell.length_b   1.000
_cell.length_c   1.000
_cell.angle_alpha   90.00
_cell.angle_beta   90.00
_cell.angle_gamma   90.00
#
_symmetry.space_group_name_H-M   'P 1'
#
loop_
_entity.id
_entity.type
_entity.pdbx_description
1 polymer ?
#
loop_
_entity_poly.entity_id
_entity_poly.type
_entity_poly.pdbx_seq_one_letter_code
_entity_poly.pdbx_strand_id
1 'polypeptide(L)'
;MTSSSLRDWLISRQRRWGTPIPIVYCPHDGVVAVPEDKLPVVLPKHGENLDEWKITTCPKCGSVATRETDTMDTFVDSSWYFMRFTDPHNHAQPFSKEKCDELMPVDLYIGGKEHAILHLYYARFISHFCADEGLTAHREPFKKLLAQGIIKGKTFKSKSGKYLQKDEVTEKEGRLVETSSGELVTTSFEKMSKSKMNGVEPGDFVSEWGITL
;
A
#
# COMPACT_ATOMS: atom_id res chain seq x y z
N MET A 1 23.46 5.85 9.87
CA MET A 1 22.89 7.21 9.73
C MET A 1 21.78 7.34 10.76
N THR A 2 21.91 8.20 11.76
CA THR A 2 20.83 8.51 12.71
C THR A 2 20.42 9.98 12.48
N SER A 3 19.16 10.21 12.16
CA SER A 3 18.60 11.56 12.05
C SER A 3 17.89 11.90 13.35
N SER A 4 18.19 13.05 13.96
CA SER A 4 17.51 13.52 15.17
C SER A 4 16.04 13.88 14.95
N SER A 5 15.58 13.97 13.70
CA SER A 5 14.19 14.28 13.35
C SER A 5 13.34 13.06 13.00
N LEU A 6 13.95 11.89 12.79
CA LEU A 6 13.21 10.67 12.47
C LEU A 6 12.67 10.06 13.76
N ARG A 7 11.40 9.64 13.70
CA ARG A 7 10.72 8.92 14.78
C ARG A 7 10.57 7.45 14.38
N ASP A 8 10.40 6.60 15.38
CA ASP A 8 10.11 5.18 15.15
C ASP A 8 8.83 5.00 14.33
N TRP A 9 8.82 3.93 13.54
CA TRP A 9 7.69 3.59 12.70
C TRP A 9 6.57 2.95 13.53
N LEU A 10 5.48 3.69 13.70
CA LEU A 10 4.24 3.16 14.29
C LEU A 10 3.58 2.20 13.28
N ILE A 11 3.70 0.88 13.48
CA ILE A 11 3.13 -0.12 12.57
C ILE A 11 1.71 -0.59 12.96
N SER A 12 1.31 -0.51 14.22
CA SER A 12 0.01 -1.05 14.66
C SER A 12 -1.17 -0.19 14.16
N ARG A 13 -2.22 -0.83 13.66
CA ARG A 13 -3.42 -0.20 13.13
C ARG A 13 -4.67 -0.84 13.73
N GLN A 14 -5.57 -0.02 14.24
CA GLN A 14 -6.92 -0.43 14.69
C GLN A 14 -7.84 -0.62 13.46
N ARG A 15 -7.47 -1.54 12.58
CA ARG A 15 -8.17 -1.86 11.33
C ARG A 15 -8.33 -3.36 11.22
N ARG A 16 -9.51 -3.80 10.75
CA ARG A 16 -9.78 -5.22 10.55
C ARG A 16 -8.97 -5.80 9.37
N TRP A 17 -8.86 -5.05 8.28
CA TRP A 17 -8.18 -5.54 7.07
C TRP A 17 -6.69 -5.20 7.12
N GLY A 18 -5.88 -6.19 7.47
CA GLY A 18 -4.42 -6.11 7.53
C GLY A 18 -3.82 -7.40 8.08
N THR A 19 -2.50 -7.49 8.07
CA THR A 19 -1.75 -8.65 8.60
C THR A 19 -1.82 -8.68 10.13
N PRO A 20 -2.34 -9.74 10.78
CA PRO A 20 -2.32 -9.84 12.24
C PRO A 20 -0.91 -9.78 12.80
N ILE A 21 -0.70 -9.00 13.87
CA ILE A 21 0.59 -8.92 14.55
C ILE A 21 0.77 -10.22 15.37
N PRO A 22 1.89 -10.96 15.21
CA PRO A 22 2.09 -12.28 15.82
C PRO A 22 2.51 -12.16 17.31
N ILE A 23 1.65 -11.54 18.12
CA ILE A 23 1.84 -11.29 19.55
C ILE A 23 0.64 -11.81 20.34
N VAL A 24 0.91 -12.33 21.54
CA VAL A 24 -0.06 -12.79 22.53
C VAL A 24 0.22 -12.10 23.87
N TYR A 25 -0.83 -11.61 24.51
CA TYR A 25 -0.84 -11.01 25.84
C TYR A 25 -1.25 -12.06 26.87
N CYS A 26 -0.28 -12.49 27.69
CA CYS A 26 -0.46 -13.46 28.76
C CYS A 26 -0.49 -12.74 30.14
N PRO A 27 -1.45 -13.06 31.02
CA PRO A 27 -1.48 -12.50 32.38
C PRO A 27 -0.26 -12.85 33.25
N HIS A 28 0.43 -13.97 32.94
CA HIS A 28 1.59 -14.44 33.70
C HIS A 28 2.93 -14.05 33.07
N ASP A 29 3.03 -14.13 31.73
CA ASP A 29 4.29 -13.92 30.99
C ASP A 29 4.39 -12.55 30.29
N GLY A 30 3.32 -11.74 30.29
CA GLY A 30 3.28 -10.45 29.61
C GLY A 30 3.14 -10.59 28.10
N VAL A 31 3.97 -9.86 27.34
CA VAL A 31 3.95 -9.85 25.87
C VAL A 31 4.80 -10.99 25.33
N VAL A 32 4.18 -11.90 24.58
CA VAL A 32 4.83 -13.11 24.08
C VAL A 32 4.66 -13.21 22.56
N ALA A 33 5.75 -13.45 21.83
CA ALA A 33 5.69 -13.70 20.39
C ALA A 33 5.07 -15.06 20.07
N VAL A 34 4.30 -15.11 18.99
CA VAL A 34 3.83 -16.38 18.43
C VAL A 34 5.04 -17.12 17.83
N PRO A 35 5.25 -18.41 18.16
CA PRO A 35 6.31 -19.23 17.58
C PRO A 35 6.24 -19.32 16.05
N GLU A 36 7.39 -19.42 15.38
CA GLU A 36 7.50 -19.48 13.91
C GLU A 36 6.74 -20.66 13.30
N ASP A 37 6.78 -21.82 13.95
CA ASP A 37 6.06 -23.05 13.56
C ASP A 37 4.53 -22.93 13.70
N LYS A 38 4.05 -21.87 14.37
CA LYS A 38 2.62 -21.55 14.52
C LYS A 38 2.17 -20.41 13.63
N LEU A 39 3.04 -19.91 12.75
CA LEU A 39 2.66 -18.96 11.72
C LEU A 39 1.97 -19.69 10.55
N PRO A 40 1.06 -19.02 9.82
CA PRO A 40 0.59 -17.65 10.04
C PRO A 40 -0.48 -17.54 11.14
N VAL A 41 -0.54 -16.39 11.81
CA VAL A 41 -1.76 -15.99 12.53
C VAL A 41 -2.80 -15.55 11.49
N VAL A 42 -3.76 -16.42 11.20
CA VAL A 42 -4.75 -16.19 10.15
C VAL A 42 -5.78 -15.15 10.59
N LEU A 43 -5.96 -14.11 9.76
CA LEU A 43 -6.98 -13.10 9.95
C LEU A 43 -8.39 -13.74 9.87
N PRO A 44 -9.30 -13.46 10.83
CA PRO A 44 -10.63 -14.06 10.85
C PRO A 44 -11.48 -13.55 9.69
N LYS A 45 -12.20 -14.47 9.03
CA LYS A 45 -13.07 -14.17 7.88
C LYS A 45 -14.19 -13.23 8.27
N HIS A 46 -14.71 -12.46 7.31
CA HIS A 46 -15.82 -11.54 7.55
C HIS A 46 -17.01 -12.28 8.17
N GLY A 47 -17.58 -11.74 9.25
CA GLY A 47 -18.66 -12.36 10.02
C GLY A 47 -18.22 -13.26 11.18
N GLU A 48 -16.94 -13.65 11.27
CA GLU A 48 -16.43 -14.41 12.43
C GLU A 48 -16.31 -13.52 13.68
N ASN A 49 -16.60 -14.12 14.84
CA ASN A 49 -16.59 -13.46 16.14
C ASN A 49 -15.15 -13.15 16.58
N LEU A 50 -14.80 -11.85 16.57
CA LEU A 50 -13.47 -11.39 16.98
C LEU A 50 -13.20 -11.61 18.46
N ASP A 51 -14.23 -11.60 19.31
CA ASP A 51 -14.08 -11.80 20.75
C ASP A 51 -13.73 -13.25 21.10
N GLU A 52 -14.16 -14.20 20.28
CA GLU A 52 -13.73 -15.60 20.37
C GLU A 52 -12.35 -15.79 19.72
N TRP A 53 -12.15 -15.22 18.53
CA TRP A 53 -10.87 -15.34 17.81
C TRP A 53 -9.69 -14.78 18.59
N LYS A 54 -9.87 -13.71 19.39
CA LYS A 54 -8.76 -13.17 20.19
C LYS A 54 -8.35 -14.07 21.35
N ILE A 55 -9.20 -14.99 21.82
CA ILE A 55 -8.88 -15.87 22.94
C ILE A 55 -7.94 -16.99 22.47
N THR A 56 -6.81 -17.16 23.16
CA THR A 56 -5.78 -18.17 22.82
C THR A 56 -5.15 -18.74 24.07
N THR A 57 -4.19 -19.65 23.90
CA THR A 57 -3.25 -20.07 24.93
C THR A 57 -1.90 -19.37 24.77
N CYS A 58 -1.26 -19.06 25.89
CA CYS A 58 0.10 -18.55 25.93
C CYS A 58 1.05 -19.63 25.41
N PRO A 59 1.90 -19.36 24.40
CA PRO A 59 2.81 -20.37 23.87
C PRO A 59 3.96 -20.70 24.85
N LYS A 60 4.16 -19.91 25.90
CA LYS A 60 5.23 -20.10 26.89
C LYS A 60 4.79 -20.92 28.10
N CYS A 61 3.65 -20.59 28.73
CA CYS A 61 3.17 -21.27 29.95
C CYS A 61 1.87 -22.07 29.78
N GLY A 62 1.19 -21.96 28.63
CA GLY A 62 -0.06 -22.66 28.35
C GLY A 62 -1.33 -22.04 28.97
N SER A 63 -1.23 -20.96 29.76
CA SER A 63 -2.39 -20.29 30.34
C SER A 63 -3.31 -19.68 29.27
N VAL A 64 -4.56 -19.37 29.63
CA VAL A 64 -5.42 -18.53 28.79
C VAL A 64 -4.75 -17.15 28.57
N ALA A 65 -4.82 -16.66 27.34
CA ALA A 65 -4.19 -15.43 26.88
C ALA A 65 -5.03 -14.77 25.77
N THR A 66 -4.64 -13.57 25.34
CA THR A 66 -5.35 -12.81 24.28
C THR A 66 -4.39 -12.44 23.16
N ARG A 67 -4.76 -12.68 21.90
CA ARG A 67 -3.98 -12.24 20.72
C ARG A 67 -3.97 -10.72 20.61
N GLU A 68 -2.92 -10.17 20.02
CA GLU A 68 -2.96 -8.81 19.49
C GLU A 68 -4.09 -8.69 18.45
N THR A 69 -4.87 -7.62 18.58
CA THR A 69 -6.03 -7.34 17.74
C THR A 69 -5.75 -6.27 16.69
N ASP A 70 -4.69 -5.48 16.88
CA ASP A 70 -4.19 -4.59 15.85
C ASP A 70 -3.56 -5.37 14.69
N THR A 71 -3.67 -4.79 13.50
CA THR A 71 -3.01 -5.28 12.29
C THR A 71 -1.81 -4.40 11.94
N MET A 72 -0.90 -4.92 11.12
CA MET A 72 0.24 -4.15 10.61
C MET A 72 -0.21 -3.13 9.56
N ASP A 73 0.46 -1.99 9.53
CA ASP A 73 0.36 -0.98 8.48
C ASP A 73 0.72 -1.56 7.10
N THR A 74 -0.01 -1.17 6.06
CA THR A 74 0.17 -1.71 4.70
C THR A 74 1.53 -1.36 4.08
N PHE A 75 2.27 -0.39 4.63
CA PHE A 75 3.66 -0.17 4.26
C PHE A 75 4.57 -1.33 4.67
N VAL A 76 4.23 -2.13 5.68
CA VAL A 76 5.00 -3.35 6.01
C VAL A 76 5.03 -4.28 4.81
N ASP A 77 3.87 -4.60 4.23
CA ASP A 77 3.77 -5.51 3.09
C ASP A 77 4.51 -4.97 1.85
N SER A 78 4.34 -3.68 1.57
CA SER A 78 4.99 -3.03 0.42
C SER A 78 6.49 -2.74 0.62
N SER A 79 7.03 -2.91 1.82
CA SER A 79 8.47 -2.65 2.06
C SER A 79 9.40 -3.78 1.60
N TRP A 80 8.86 -4.94 1.21
CA TRP A 80 9.70 -6.09 0.83
C TRP A 80 9.18 -6.92 -0.34
N TYR A 81 8.02 -6.57 -0.93
CA TYR A 81 7.40 -7.33 -2.02
C TYR A 81 8.34 -7.58 -3.22
N PHE A 82 9.24 -6.65 -3.51
CA PHE A 82 10.23 -6.77 -4.58
C PHE A 82 11.24 -7.90 -4.32
N MET A 83 11.58 -8.19 -3.06
CA MET A 83 12.37 -9.37 -2.69
C MET A 83 11.54 -10.64 -2.80
N ARG A 84 10.25 -10.61 -2.39
CA ARG A 84 9.35 -11.76 -2.53
C ARG A 84 9.17 -12.20 -3.99
N PHE A 85 9.17 -11.27 -4.95
CA PHE A 85 9.08 -11.60 -6.37
C PHE A 85 10.23 -12.46 -6.89
N THR A 86 11.37 -12.48 -6.21
CA THR A 86 12.50 -13.35 -6.57
C THR A 86 12.21 -14.82 -6.27
N ASP A 87 11.31 -15.10 -5.32
CA ASP A 87 10.95 -16.46 -4.88
C ASP A 87 9.51 -16.56 -4.35
N PRO A 88 8.48 -16.34 -5.20
CA PRO A 88 7.11 -16.07 -4.74
C PRO A 88 6.39 -17.28 -4.14
N HIS A 89 6.91 -18.50 -4.35
CA HIS A 89 6.31 -19.75 -3.92
C HIS A 89 7.08 -20.44 -2.78
N ASN A 90 8.02 -19.74 -2.14
CA ASN A 90 8.74 -20.29 -1.00
C ASN A 90 7.84 -20.32 0.24
N HIS A 91 7.61 -21.53 0.78
CA HIS A 91 6.78 -21.75 1.95
C HIS A 91 7.59 -21.86 3.25
N ALA A 92 8.93 -21.94 3.16
CA ALA A 92 9.82 -22.09 4.31
C ALA A 92 10.45 -20.77 4.76
N GLN A 93 10.60 -19.81 3.84
CA GLN A 93 11.24 -18.52 4.08
C GLN A 93 10.52 -17.38 3.35
N PRO A 94 10.74 -16.10 3.74
CA PRO A 94 10.25 -14.96 2.99
C PRO A 94 10.72 -14.97 1.53
N PHE A 95 11.96 -15.37 1.27
CA PHE A 95 12.56 -15.60 -0.04
C PHE A 95 13.90 -16.34 0.14
N SER A 96 14.36 -17.10 -0.87
CA SER A 96 15.72 -17.65 -0.89
C SER A 96 16.74 -16.53 -1.04
N LYS A 97 17.83 -16.61 -0.26
CA LYS A 97 18.97 -15.70 -0.37
C LYS A 97 19.59 -15.74 -1.76
N GLU A 98 19.79 -16.93 -2.30
CA GLU A 98 20.46 -17.15 -3.59
C GLU A 98 19.69 -16.46 -4.73
N LYS A 99 18.37 -16.70 -4.81
CA LYS A 99 17.51 -16.08 -5.82
C LYS A 99 17.39 -14.57 -5.64
N CYS A 100 17.33 -14.11 -4.39
CA CYS A 100 17.29 -12.69 -4.09
C CYS A 100 18.58 -12.01 -4.56
N ASP A 101 19.75 -12.58 -4.23
CA ASP A 101 21.05 -12.02 -4.60
C ASP A 101 21.32 -12.03 -6.11
N GLU A 102 20.75 -12.99 -6.85
CA GLU A 102 20.81 -13.06 -8.30
C GLU A 102 20.02 -11.94 -9.00
N LEU A 103 18.80 -11.65 -8.51
CA LEU A 103 17.87 -10.73 -9.16
C LEU A 103 17.89 -9.30 -8.60
N MET A 104 18.42 -9.12 -7.39
CA MET A 104 18.53 -7.82 -6.73
C MET A 104 19.93 -7.20 -6.93
N PRO A 105 20.04 -5.87 -6.79
CA PRO A 105 18.96 -4.92 -6.58
C PRO A 105 18.24 -4.57 -7.88
N VAL A 106 16.99 -4.12 -7.78
CA VAL A 106 16.16 -3.73 -8.94
C VAL A 106 16.89 -2.66 -9.74
N ASP A 107 17.13 -2.90 -11.03
CA ASP A 107 17.89 -1.99 -11.88
C ASP A 107 17.19 -0.63 -12.09
N LEU A 108 15.89 -0.66 -12.31
CA LEU A 108 15.05 0.52 -12.53
C LEU A 108 13.71 0.36 -11.82
N TYR A 109 13.49 1.17 -10.79
CA TYR A 109 12.21 1.29 -10.11
C TYR A 109 11.45 2.51 -10.65
N ILE A 110 10.21 2.31 -11.09
CA ILE A 110 9.35 3.38 -11.65
C ILE A 110 8.17 3.58 -10.69
N GLY A 111 8.04 4.78 -10.14
CA GLY A 111 6.98 5.08 -9.16
C GLY A 111 6.73 6.58 -8.97
N GLY A 112 5.53 6.94 -8.54
CA GLY A 112 5.18 8.34 -8.31
C GLY A 112 6.01 8.97 -7.18
N LYS A 113 6.34 10.26 -7.32
CA LYS A 113 7.15 11.00 -6.32
C LYS A 113 6.51 11.07 -4.94
N GLU A 114 5.20 10.85 -4.82
CA GLU A 114 4.45 10.79 -3.57
C GLU A 114 4.96 9.69 -2.62
N HIS A 115 5.65 8.67 -3.16
CA HIS A 115 6.18 7.56 -2.38
C HIS A 115 7.58 7.83 -1.81
N ALA A 116 8.18 8.99 -2.08
CA ALA A 116 9.59 9.26 -1.78
C ALA A 116 9.94 9.25 -0.28
N ILE A 117 9.02 9.68 0.59
CA ILE A 117 9.29 9.83 2.03
C ILE A 117 8.74 8.65 2.85
N LEU A 118 7.78 7.88 2.31
CA LEU A 118 7.16 6.75 3.00
C LEU A 118 7.70 5.44 2.43
N HIS A 119 7.03 4.87 1.44
CA HIS A 119 7.39 3.59 0.83
C HIS A 119 8.88 3.45 0.51
N LEU A 120 9.50 4.42 -0.19
CA LEU A 120 10.91 4.29 -0.55
C LEU A 120 11.83 4.33 0.67
N TYR A 121 11.44 5.02 1.75
CA TYR A 121 12.19 4.99 3.00
C TYR A 121 12.04 3.64 3.71
N TYR A 122 10.82 3.13 3.86
CA TYR A 122 10.57 1.84 4.53
C TYR A 122 11.13 0.65 3.74
N ALA A 123 11.08 0.68 2.41
CA ALA A 123 11.72 -0.31 1.55
C ALA A 123 13.23 -0.39 1.78
N ARG A 124 13.90 0.77 1.92
CA ARG A 124 15.32 0.82 2.27
C ARG A 124 15.54 0.29 3.68
N PHE A 125 14.76 0.73 4.66
CA PHE A 125 14.87 0.25 6.04
C PHE A 125 14.78 -1.28 6.13
N ILE A 126 13.78 -1.89 5.50
CA ILE A 126 13.62 -3.36 5.49
C ILE A 126 14.74 -4.03 4.69
N SER A 127 15.19 -3.47 3.56
CA SER A 127 16.33 -4.02 2.81
C SER A 127 17.62 -4.02 3.63
N HIS A 128 17.90 -2.98 4.41
CA HIS A 128 19.05 -2.93 5.31
C HIS A 128 18.91 -3.95 6.45
N PHE A 129 17.72 -4.07 7.06
CA PHE A 129 17.44 -5.11 8.05
C PHE A 129 17.67 -6.51 7.48
N CYS A 130 17.13 -6.82 6.30
CA CYS A 130 17.34 -8.11 5.65
C CYS A 130 18.81 -8.38 5.33
N ALA A 131 19.59 -7.36 4.97
CA ALA A 131 21.02 -7.50 4.74
C ALA A 131 21.80 -7.75 6.05
N ASP A 132 21.41 -7.09 7.14
CA ASP A 132 22.01 -7.28 8.46
C ASP A 132 21.71 -8.69 9.03
N GLU A 133 20.51 -9.22 8.76
CA GLU A 133 20.11 -10.62 9.07
C GLU A 133 20.67 -11.65 8.07
N GLY A 134 21.45 -11.22 7.07
CA GLY A 134 22.09 -12.09 6.08
C GLY A 134 21.15 -12.66 5.01
N LEU A 135 19.88 -12.25 4.95
CA LEU A 135 18.90 -12.72 3.97
C LEU A 135 19.21 -12.26 2.53
N THR A 136 19.99 -11.20 2.36
CA THR A 136 20.51 -10.75 1.07
C THR A 136 21.88 -10.09 1.25
N ALA A 137 22.72 -10.11 0.22
CA ALA A 137 23.96 -9.34 0.16
C ALA A 137 23.73 -7.86 -0.16
N HIS A 138 22.53 -7.48 -0.64
CA HIS A 138 22.24 -6.15 -1.14
C HIS A 138 21.57 -5.27 -0.07
N ARG A 139 22.23 -4.16 0.31
CA ARG A 139 21.68 -3.21 1.28
C ARG A 139 20.64 -2.26 0.70
N GLU A 140 20.83 -1.83 -0.53
CA GLU A 140 19.92 -0.89 -1.21
C GLU A 140 19.06 -1.66 -2.21
N PRO A 141 17.72 -1.50 -2.19
CA PRO A 141 16.82 -2.32 -2.99
C PRO A 141 16.72 -1.86 -4.45
N PHE A 142 17.05 -0.60 -4.77
CA PHE A 142 16.84 0.01 -6.09
C PHE A 142 18.10 0.74 -6.57
N LYS A 143 18.63 0.40 -7.76
CA LYS A 143 19.79 1.09 -8.35
C LYS A 143 19.42 2.46 -8.92
N LYS A 144 18.28 2.53 -9.62
CA LYS A 144 17.75 3.76 -10.22
C LYS A 144 16.28 3.91 -9.88
N LEU A 145 15.88 5.14 -9.59
CA LEU A 145 14.50 5.55 -9.40
C LEU A 145 14.12 6.50 -10.53
N LEU A 146 13.08 6.17 -11.28
CA LEU A 146 12.44 7.07 -12.23
C LEU A 146 11.08 7.49 -11.69
N ALA A 147 10.96 8.76 -11.31
CA ALA A 147 9.69 9.30 -10.82
C ALA A 147 8.81 9.76 -11.98
N GLN A 148 7.71 9.05 -12.26
CA GLN A 148 6.79 9.49 -13.31
C GLN A 148 5.98 10.73 -12.89
N GLY A 149 5.62 11.54 -13.89
CA GLY A 149 4.72 12.67 -13.73
C GLY A 149 3.29 12.24 -13.44
N ILE A 150 2.49 13.19 -12.95
CA ILE A 150 1.07 12.99 -12.69
C ILE A 150 0.29 13.20 -13.98
N ILE A 151 -0.57 12.24 -14.33
CA ILE A 151 -1.52 12.39 -15.44
C ILE A 151 -2.64 13.37 -15.03
N LYS A 152 -2.90 14.36 -15.89
CA LYS A 152 -3.95 15.36 -15.69
C LYS A 152 -5.11 15.12 -16.65
N GLY A 153 -6.33 15.22 -16.13
CA GLY A 153 -7.57 15.15 -16.92
C GLY A 153 -8.21 16.52 -17.05
N LYS A 154 -8.95 16.74 -18.13
CA LYS A 154 -9.79 17.92 -18.30
C LYS A 154 -10.89 17.89 -17.22
N THR A 155 -10.98 18.96 -16.43
CA THR A 155 -11.82 19.05 -15.25
C THR A 155 -12.81 20.18 -15.40
N PHE A 156 -14.07 19.91 -15.08
CA PHE A 156 -15.17 20.85 -15.13
C PHE A 156 -15.63 21.21 -13.72
N LYS A 157 -15.83 22.50 -13.48
CA LYS A 157 -16.40 23.02 -12.23
C LYS A 157 -17.59 23.91 -12.53
N SER A 158 -18.69 23.69 -11.81
CA SER A 158 -19.80 24.64 -11.80
C SER A 158 -19.35 26.00 -11.22
N LYS A 159 -20.19 27.01 -11.34
CA LYS A 159 -19.98 28.32 -10.70
C LYS A 159 -19.84 28.23 -9.17
N SER A 160 -20.47 27.25 -8.54
CA SER A 160 -20.34 26.98 -7.10
C SER A 160 -19.07 26.21 -6.72
N GLY A 161 -18.26 25.78 -7.70
CA GLY A 161 -17.03 25.02 -7.48
C GLY A 161 -17.23 23.50 -7.37
N LYS A 162 -18.45 22.99 -7.58
CA LYS A 162 -18.74 21.55 -7.65
C LYS A 162 -18.07 20.95 -8.88
N TYR A 163 -17.40 19.80 -8.74
CA TYR A 163 -16.90 19.04 -9.88
C TYR A 163 -18.06 18.43 -10.67
N LEU A 164 -17.99 18.55 -11.99
CA LEU A 164 -19.01 18.05 -12.92
C LEU A 164 -18.45 16.91 -13.76
N GLN A 165 -19.31 15.93 -14.07
CA GLN A 165 -19.05 14.91 -15.07
C GLN A 165 -19.10 15.50 -16.49
N LYS A 166 -18.55 14.77 -17.46
CA LYS A 166 -18.49 15.21 -18.86
C LYS A 166 -19.89 15.35 -19.49
N ASP A 167 -20.84 14.51 -19.11
CA ASP A 167 -22.24 14.51 -19.57
C ASP A 167 -23.10 15.61 -18.91
N GLU A 168 -22.67 16.14 -17.77
CA GLU A 168 -23.27 17.32 -17.13
C GLU A 168 -22.87 18.64 -17.80
N VAL A 169 -22.04 18.61 -18.85
CA VAL A 169 -21.53 19.81 -19.54
C VAL A 169 -21.90 19.78 -21.02
N THR A 170 -22.45 20.89 -21.52
CA THR A 170 -22.79 21.09 -22.93
C THR A 170 -22.23 22.41 -23.46
N GLU A 171 -22.16 22.55 -24.77
CA GLU A 171 -21.70 23.78 -25.43
C GLU A 171 -22.88 24.61 -25.93
N LYS A 172 -22.94 25.89 -25.52
CA LYS A 172 -23.89 26.88 -26.03
C LYS A 172 -23.14 28.13 -26.44
N GLU A 173 -23.33 28.58 -27.68
CA GLU A 173 -22.71 29.81 -28.21
C GLU A 173 -21.18 29.86 -28.03
N GLY A 174 -20.50 28.72 -28.21
CA GLY A 174 -19.04 28.61 -28.04
C GLY A 174 -18.56 28.61 -26.59
N ARG A 175 -19.46 28.50 -25.61
CA ARG A 175 -19.14 28.45 -24.18
C ARG A 175 -19.65 27.16 -23.58
N LEU A 176 -18.83 26.57 -22.69
CA LEU A 176 -19.23 25.42 -21.91
C LEU A 176 -20.14 25.86 -20.76
N VAL A 177 -21.30 25.23 -20.68
CA VAL A 177 -22.31 25.47 -19.65
C VAL A 177 -22.73 24.15 -19.02
N GLU A 178 -23.21 24.23 -17.78
CA GLU A 178 -23.80 23.08 -17.11
C GLU A 178 -25.16 22.79 -17.74
N THR A 179 -25.40 21.52 -18.09
CA THR A 179 -26.59 21.10 -18.84
C THR A 179 -27.89 21.45 -18.11
N SER A 180 -27.90 21.34 -16.78
CA SER A 180 -29.08 21.55 -15.93
C SER A 180 -29.42 23.02 -15.70
N SER A 181 -28.41 23.87 -15.48
CA SER A 181 -28.58 25.26 -15.05
C SER A 181 -28.36 26.27 -16.17
N GLY A 182 -27.62 25.90 -17.21
CA GLY A 182 -27.14 26.83 -18.23
C GLY A 182 -26.05 27.80 -17.74
N GLU A 183 -25.57 27.65 -16.50
CA GLU A 183 -24.49 28.48 -15.98
C GLU A 183 -23.14 28.10 -16.59
N LEU A 184 -22.23 29.08 -16.68
CA LEU A 184 -20.89 28.88 -17.21
C LEU A 184 -20.08 27.86 -16.37
N VAL A 185 -19.39 26.98 -17.08
CA VAL A 185 -18.50 25.97 -16.50
C VAL A 185 -17.06 26.44 -16.59
N THR A 186 -16.35 26.37 -15.47
CA THR A 186 -14.91 26.59 -15.43
C THR A 186 -14.19 25.32 -15.85
N THR A 187 -13.25 25.46 -16.79
CA THR A 187 -12.45 24.34 -17.30
C THR A 187 -11.00 24.47 -16.88
N SER A 188 -10.39 23.37 -16.44
CA SER A 188 -8.97 23.31 -16.08
C SER A 188 -8.38 21.92 -16.35
N PHE A 189 -7.08 21.75 -16.15
CA PHE A 189 -6.42 20.43 -16.17
C PHE A 189 -5.84 20.12 -14.80
N GLU A 190 -6.44 19.15 -14.12
CA GLU A 190 -6.06 18.74 -12.77
C GLU A 190 -5.66 17.27 -12.71
N LYS A 191 -4.94 16.86 -11.66
CA LYS A 191 -4.65 15.43 -11.37
C LYS A 191 -5.92 14.60 -11.54
N MET A 192 -5.85 13.52 -12.31
CA MET A 192 -6.98 12.60 -12.44
C MET A 192 -7.33 11.98 -11.08
N SER A 193 -8.59 12.05 -10.68
CA SER A 193 -9.10 11.37 -9.49
C SER A 193 -10.61 11.17 -9.55
N LYS A 194 -11.10 10.10 -8.90
CA LYS A 194 -12.55 9.84 -8.80
C LYS A 194 -13.31 11.03 -8.22
N SER A 195 -12.75 11.69 -7.21
CA SER A 195 -13.35 12.88 -6.58
C SER A 195 -13.52 14.10 -7.48
N LYS A 196 -12.81 14.15 -8.62
CA LYS A 196 -12.83 15.28 -9.56
C LYS A 196 -13.62 14.98 -10.83
N MET A 197 -14.17 13.78 -10.94
CA MET A 197 -14.96 13.32 -12.09
C MET A 197 -14.23 13.50 -13.45
N ASN A 198 -12.89 13.45 -13.43
CA ASN A 198 -12.02 13.73 -14.59
C ASN A 198 -11.13 12.54 -14.97
N GLY A 199 -11.41 11.36 -14.42
CA GLY A 199 -10.71 10.12 -14.77
C GLY A 199 -11.17 9.62 -16.14
N VAL A 200 -10.23 9.04 -16.89
CA VAL A 200 -10.52 8.28 -18.10
C VAL A 200 -10.25 6.82 -17.77
N GLU A 201 -11.24 5.95 -17.99
CA GLU A 201 -11.08 4.52 -17.77
C GLU A 201 -10.23 3.94 -18.91
N PRO A 202 -9.07 3.31 -18.61
CA PRO A 202 -8.21 2.77 -19.66
C PRO A 202 -8.90 1.72 -20.54
N GLY A 203 -9.83 0.94 -19.99
CA GLY A 203 -10.58 -0.06 -20.74
C GLY A 203 -11.48 0.54 -21.83
N ASP A 204 -12.14 1.65 -21.55
CA ASP A 204 -12.97 2.36 -22.53
C ASP A 204 -12.10 2.92 -23.65
N PHE A 205 -10.96 3.52 -23.28
CA PHE A 205 -9.99 4.06 -24.23
C PHE A 205 -9.40 2.98 -25.15
N VAL A 206 -9.00 1.83 -24.58
CA VAL A 206 -8.51 0.68 -25.37
C VAL A 206 -9.59 0.12 -26.29
N SER A 207 -10.86 0.11 -25.84
CA SER A 207 -11.97 -0.38 -26.67
C SER A 207 -12.25 0.54 -27.86
N GLU A 208 -12.06 1.85 -27.70
CA GLU A 208 -12.31 2.85 -28.74
C GLU A 208 -11.11 3.03 -29.69
N TRP A 209 -9.88 3.06 -29.16
CA TRP A 209 -8.68 3.45 -29.91
C TRP A 209 -7.61 2.34 -30.02
N GLY A 210 -7.72 1.27 -29.23
CA GLY A 210 -6.71 0.21 -29.15
C GLY A 210 -5.56 0.54 -28.19
N ILE A 211 -4.56 -0.34 -28.13
CA ILE A 211 -3.47 -0.26 -27.13
C ILE A 211 -2.27 0.62 -27.55
N THR A 212 -2.33 1.24 -28.74
CA THR A 212 -1.18 1.94 -29.35
C THR A 212 -1.41 3.44 -29.59
N LEU A 213 -2.65 3.93 -29.40
CA LEU A 213 -3.12 5.23 -29.92
C LEU A 213 -3.63 6.12 -28.81
#